data_AF-A0A7U3Q6J9-F1
#
_entry.id   AF-A0A7U3Q6J9-F1
#
_cell.length_a   1.000
_cell.length_b   1.000
_cell.length_c   1.000
_cell.angle_alpha   90.00
_cell.angle_beta   90.00
_cell.angle_gamma   90.00
#
_symmetry.space_group_name_H-M   'P 1'
#
loop_
_entity.id
_entity.type
_entity.pdbx_description
1 polymer ?
#
loop_
_entity_poly.entity_id
_entity_poly.type
_entity_poly.pdbx_seq_one_letter_code
_entity_poly.pdbx_strand_id
1 'polypeptide(L)' 'MKITLVTGASSGMGKATAKLLAQSDYTVYATARRIEKMKDLEAFGDKL' A
#
# COMPACT_ATOMS: atom_id res chain seq x y z
N MET A 1 -2.71 16.11 -3.84
CA MET A 1 -2.23 14.92 -4.59
C MET A 1 -0.72 14.72 -4.48
N LYS A 2 -0.29 13.83 -3.58
CA LYS A 2 1.09 13.35 -3.46
C LYS A 2 1.17 11.89 -3.89
N ILE A 3 2.29 11.48 -4.48
CA ILE A 3 2.51 10.11 -4.93
C ILE A 3 3.62 9.49 -4.08
N THR A 4 3.46 8.24 -3.67
CA THR A 4 4.45 7.52 -2.86
C THR A 4 4.61 6.08 -3.34
N LEU A 5 5.80 5.52 -3.09
CA LEU A 5 6.14 4.12 -3.34
C LEU A 5 6.48 3.46 -2.01
N VAL A 6 5.71 2.44 -1.63
CA VAL A 6 5.95 1.65 -0.43
C VAL A 6 6.50 0.27 -0.83
N THR A 7 7.71 -0.03 -0.40
CA THR A 7 8.33 -1.35 -0.60
C THR A 7 8.13 -2.22 0.64
N GLY A 8 8.11 -3.55 0.46
CA GLY A 8 7.87 -4.48 1.57
C GLY A 8 6.45 -4.43 2.13
N ALA A 9 5.46 -4.07 1.30
CA ALA A 9 4.07 -3.87 1.72
C ALA A 9 3.29 -5.16 2.06
N SER A 10 3.92 -6.34 2.00
CA SER A 10 3.26 -7.62 2.28
C SER A 10 2.96 -7.85 3.77
N SER A 11 3.64 -7.14 4.69
CA SER A 11 3.49 -7.35 6.15
C SER A 11 4.10 -6.22 6.99
N GLY A 12 3.81 -6.21 8.30
CA GLY A 12 4.45 -5.34 9.28
C GLY A 12 4.28 -3.85 8.98
N MET A 13 5.33 -3.07 9.23
CA MET A 13 5.29 -1.61 9.04
C MET A 13 5.02 -1.21 7.59
N GLY A 14 5.59 -1.91 6.60
CA GLY A 14 5.35 -1.60 5.19
C GLY A 14 3.86 -1.67 4.82
N LYS A 15 3.17 -2.73 5.26
CA LYS A 15 1.72 -2.86 5.06
C LYS A 15 0.93 -1.77 5.80
N ALA A 16 1.26 -1.52 7.07
CA ALA A 16 0.58 -0.51 7.88
C ALA A 16 0.72 0.90 7.28
N THR A 17 1.92 1.24 6.79
CA THR A 17 2.19 2.51 6.12
C THR A 17 1.46 2.64 4.79
N ALA A 18 1.45 1.59 3.96
CA ALA A 18 0.70 1.61 2.70
C ALA A 18 -0.79 1.86 2.95
N LYS A 19 -1.37 1.18 3.94
CA LYS A 19 -2.77 1.37 4.34
C LYS A 19 -3.04 2.80 4.84
N LEU A 20 -2.22 3.31 5.76
CA LEU A 20 -2.38 4.65 6.32
C LEU A 20 -2.34 5.74 5.24
N LEU A 21 -1.39 5.61 4.30
CA LEU A 21 -1.22 6.58 3.22
C LEU A 21 -2.37 6.48 2.21
N ALA A 22 -2.82 5.28 1.87
CA ALA A 22 -3.91 5.08 0.91
C ALA A 22 -5.25 5.62 1.44
N GLN A 23 -5.47 5.58 2.76
CA GLN A 23 -6.62 6.21 3.43
C GLN A 23 -6.51 7.75 3.53
N SER A 24 -5.36 8.32 3.16
CA SER A 24 -5.10 9.76 3.14
C SER A 24 -5.11 10.29 1.69
N ASP A 25 -4.82 11.57 1.45
CA ASP A 25 -4.77 12.18 0.08
C ASP A 25 -3.51 11.79 -0.73
N TYR A 26 -3.10 10.52 -0.66
CA TYR A 26 -1.94 9.98 -1.36
C TYR A 26 -2.33 8.91 -2.37
N THR A 27 -1.72 8.97 -3.54
CA THR A 27 -1.66 7.83 -4.46
C THR A 27 -0.49 6.94 -4.02
N VAL A 28 -0.80 5.72 -3.60
CA VAL A 28 0.19 4.76 -3.08
C VAL A 28 0.43 3.66 -4.10
N TYR A 29 1.67 3.52 -4.56
CA TYR A 29 2.13 2.31 -5.23
C TYR A 29 2.78 1.39 -4.21
N ALA A 30 2.23 0.21 -4.00
CA ALA A 30 2.77 -0.75 -3.06
C ALA A 30 3.48 -1.89 -3.79
N THR A 31 4.63 -2.33 -3.28
CA THR A 31 5.39 -3.44 -3.86
C THR A 31 5.85 -4.42 -2.78
N ALA A 32 5.80 -5.72 -3.08
CA ALA A 32 6.40 -6.76 -2.26
C ALA A 32 6.66 -8.02 -3.09
N ARG A 33 7.43 -8.96 -2.53
CA ARG A 33 7.69 -10.27 -3.15
C ARG A 33 6.48 -11.21 -3.19
N ARG A 34 5.47 -10.95 -2.34
CA ARG A 34 4.32 -11.84 -2.08
C ARG A 34 3.04 -11.04 -2.23
N ILE A 35 2.58 -10.90 -3.47
CA ILE A 35 1.46 -10.03 -3.85
C ILE A 35 0.14 -10.56 -3.30
N GLU A 36 0.02 -11.87 -3.09
CA GLU A 36 -1.18 -12.51 -2.54
C GLU A 36 -1.48 -11.99 -1.13
N LYS A 37 -0.43 -11.64 -0.37
CA LYS A 37 -0.54 -11.04 0.97
C LYS A 37 -0.90 -9.56 0.94
N MET A 38 -1.05 -8.94 -0.23
CA MET A 38 -1.38 -7.52 -0.38
C MET A 38 -2.81 -7.30 -0.88
N LYS A 39 -3.58 -8.35 -1.17
CA LYS A 39 -4.97 -8.22 -1.66
C LYS A 39 -5.87 -7.37 -0.76
N ASP A 40 -5.62 -7.40 0.55
CA ASP A 40 -6.34 -6.56 1.51
C ASP A 40 -6.06 -5.06 1.33
N LEU A 41 -4.94 -4.68 0.70
CA LEU A 41 -4.59 -3.28 0.43
C LEU A 41 -5.47 -2.68 -0.68
N GLU A 42 -5.94 -3.47 -1.65
CA GLU A 42 -6.81 -2.99 -2.74
C GLU A 42 -8.09 -2.32 -2.23
N ALA A 43 -8.58 -2.71 -1.05
CA ALA A 43 -9.75 -2.10 -0.41
C ALA A 43 -9.51 -0.66 0.09
N PHE A 44 -8.26 -0.21 0.17
CA PHE A 44 -7.88 1.08 0.74
C PHE A 44 -7.38 2.08 -0.31
N GLY A 45 -7.28 1.70 -1.58
CA GLY A 45 -6.92 2.62 -2.65
C GLY A 45 -7.10 2.02 -4.03
N ASP A 46 -7.62 2.81 -4.97
CA ASP A 46 -7.98 2.38 -6.33
C ASP A 46 -6.80 1.97 -7.24
N LYS A 47 -5.54 2.09 -6.76
CA LYS A 47 -4.31 1.90 -7.55
C LYS A 47 -3.17 1.19 -6.79
N LEU A 48 -3.52 0.23 -5.93
CA LEU A 48 -2.55 -0.59 -5.18
C LEU A 48 -2.13 -1.85 -5.94
#